data_AF-A0A971BB85-F1
#
_entry.id   AF-A0A971BB85-F1
#
_cell.length_a   1.000
_cell.length_b   1.000
_cell.length_c   1.000
_cell.angle_alpha   90.00
_cell.angle_beta   90.00
_cell.angle_gamma   90.00
#
_symmetry.space_group_name_H-M   'P 1'
#
loop_
_entity.id
_entity.type
_entity.pdbx_description
1 polymer ?
#
loop_
_entity_poly.entity_id
_entity_poly.type
_entity_poly.pdbx_seq_one_letter_code
_entity_poly.pdbx_strand_id
1 'polypeptide(L)'
;MDGITSIDPQEGFTRKTVVSVGGPRNPLKHEVMHLISRCKWGTSKDDQAWLEEGLATFAAPEAECDTLSFEEKYRDILQNGKAVDADALLLHFKEQQTPKICYNQSAYIVGYLIEKYGIDRLRKLWIGGMEVFQELYGMSFNSLVQQVERQLMQSSQPAISLDWNDFIRPCY
;
A
#
# COMPACT_ATOMS: atom_id res chain seq x y z
N MET A 1 -29.04 14.57 20.22
CA MET A 1 -28.05 14.64 21.32
C MET A 1 -27.69 13.19 21.53
N ASP A 2 -26.72 12.73 20.75
CA ASP A 2 -26.47 11.31 20.60
C ASP A 2 -25.28 10.98 21.48
N GLY A 3 -25.55 10.18 22.51
CA GLY A 3 -24.63 9.90 23.60
C GLY A 3 -23.40 9.14 23.10
N ILE A 4 -22.24 9.78 23.17
CA ILE A 4 -20.95 9.11 23.15
C ILE A 4 -20.78 8.51 24.55
N THR A 5 -20.94 7.19 24.68
CA THR A 5 -20.50 6.46 25.86
C THR A 5 -18.97 6.44 25.86
N SER A 6 -18.36 7.25 26.74
CA SER A 6 -16.94 7.14 27.03
C SER A 6 -16.69 5.84 27.80
N ILE A 7 -15.79 5.01 27.30
CA ILE A 7 -15.33 3.83 28.03
C ILE A 7 -14.35 4.29 29.11
N ASP A 8 -14.58 3.89 30.35
CA ASP A 8 -13.71 4.13 31.49
C ASP A 8 -12.34 3.45 31.27
N PRO A 9 -11.21 4.18 31.31
CA PRO A 9 -9.87 3.60 31.11
C PRO A 9 -9.44 2.59 32.18
N GLN A 10 -10.19 2.45 33.28
CA GLN A 10 -9.82 1.58 34.41
C GLN A 10 -10.28 0.12 34.29
N GLU A 11 -11.14 -0.23 33.33
CA GLU A 11 -11.43 -1.64 33.05
C GLU A 11 -10.36 -2.23 32.14
N GLY A 12 -9.47 -3.03 32.75
CA GLY A 12 -8.37 -3.68 32.05
C GLY A 12 -8.84 -4.46 30.82
N PHE A 13 -8.26 -4.15 29.66
CA PHE A 13 -8.47 -4.89 28.43
C PHE A 13 -8.08 -6.36 28.63
N THR A 14 -9.08 -7.24 28.66
CA THR A 14 -8.83 -8.69 28.59
C THR A 14 -8.19 -9.01 27.24
N ARG A 15 -7.18 -9.90 27.23
CA ARG A 15 -6.40 -10.22 26.02
C ARG A 15 -7.32 -10.51 24.84
N LYS A 16 -7.02 -9.86 23.70
CA LYS A 16 -7.70 -9.86 22.38
C LYS A 16 -8.73 -8.75 22.15
N THR A 17 -8.49 -7.53 22.63
CA THR A 17 -9.24 -6.35 22.18
C THR A 17 -8.43 -5.57 21.14
N VAL A 18 -8.99 -5.41 19.93
CA VAL A 18 -8.53 -4.41 18.96
C VAL A 18 -9.37 -3.16 19.19
N VAL A 19 -8.74 -2.09 19.65
CA VAL A 19 -9.39 -0.78 19.82
C VAL A 19 -8.96 0.11 18.66
N SER A 20 -9.92 0.58 17.89
CA SER A 20 -9.72 1.64 16.89
C SER A 20 -10.60 2.81 17.27
N VAL A 21 -10.00 3.99 17.48
CA VAL A 21 -10.75 5.22 17.74
C VAL A 21 -11.28 5.72 16.40
N GLY A 22 -12.60 5.63 16.22
CA GLY A 22 -13.24 5.74 14.91
C GLY A 22 -13.45 7.17 14.39
N GLY A 23 -13.38 7.27 13.06
CA GLY A 23 -13.83 8.37 12.19
C GLY A 23 -14.06 7.83 10.76
N PRO A 24 -14.63 8.59 9.82
CA PRO A 24 -14.93 8.12 8.45
C PRO A 24 -13.67 7.73 7.65
N ARG A 25 -12.48 8.17 8.08
CA ARG A 25 -11.17 7.80 7.53
C ARG A 25 -10.40 7.08 8.63
N ASN A 26 -10.18 5.78 8.47
CA ASN A 26 -9.63 4.94 9.54
C ASN A 26 -8.67 3.89 8.97
N PRO A 27 -7.43 3.78 9.48
CA PRO A 27 -6.46 2.76 9.05
C PRO A 27 -6.86 1.33 9.43
N LEU A 28 -7.99 1.10 10.13
CA LEU A 28 -8.39 -0.24 10.59
C LEU A 28 -8.44 -1.27 9.46
N LYS A 29 -8.93 -0.92 8.27
CA LYS A 29 -8.97 -1.86 7.13
C LYS A 29 -7.57 -2.23 6.65
N HIS A 30 -6.64 -1.27 6.69
CA HIS A 30 -5.22 -1.49 6.40
C HIS A 30 -4.60 -2.45 7.44
N GLU A 31 -4.79 -2.18 8.73
CA GLU A 31 -4.26 -3.05 9.80
C GLU A 31 -4.89 -4.45 9.82
N VAL A 32 -6.19 -4.54 9.53
CA VAL A 32 -6.88 -5.83 9.38
C VAL A 32 -6.33 -6.61 8.19
N MET A 33 -5.93 -5.96 7.10
CA MET A 33 -5.29 -6.63 5.98
C MET A 33 -3.91 -7.21 6.36
N HIS A 34 -3.12 -6.50 7.18
CA HIS A 34 -1.90 -7.07 7.78
C HIS A 34 -2.20 -8.34 8.60
N LEU A 35 -3.26 -8.30 9.42
CA LEU A 35 -3.69 -9.47 10.22
C LEU A 35 -4.16 -10.63 9.34
N ILE A 36 -4.99 -10.37 8.33
CA ILE A 36 -5.55 -11.40 7.44
C ILE A 36 -4.43 -12.08 6.66
N SER A 37 -3.55 -11.32 6.03
CA SER A 37 -2.44 -11.85 5.24
C SER A 37 -1.52 -12.73 6.09
N ARG A 38 -1.10 -12.25 7.27
CA ARG A 38 -0.27 -13.03 8.19
C ARG A 38 -0.96 -14.28 8.72
N CYS A 39 -2.26 -14.21 9.03
CA CYS A 39 -3.02 -15.39 9.47
C CYS A 39 -3.20 -16.43 8.36
N LYS A 40 -3.36 -16.00 7.11
CA LYS A 40 -3.66 -16.88 5.98
C LYS A 40 -2.41 -17.46 5.33
N TRP A 41 -1.33 -16.68 5.27
CA TRP A 41 -0.13 -17.00 4.48
C TRP A 41 1.15 -17.07 5.31
N GLY A 42 1.10 -16.74 6.61
CA GLY A 42 2.28 -16.58 7.45
C GLY A 42 2.93 -15.20 7.28
N THR A 43 4.04 -14.96 7.98
CA THR A 43 4.87 -13.76 7.77
C THR A 43 5.41 -13.74 6.33
N SER A 44 5.52 -12.56 5.72
CA SER A 44 6.18 -12.47 4.42
C SER A 44 7.64 -12.87 4.56
N LYS A 45 8.23 -13.47 3.52
CA LYS A 45 9.66 -13.78 3.53
C LYS A 45 10.44 -12.47 3.48
N ASP A 46 11.51 -12.38 4.27
CA ASP A 46 12.47 -11.27 4.33
C ASP A 46 11.85 -9.89 4.69
N ASP A 47 10.69 -9.87 5.36
CA ASP A 47 9.99 -8.64 5.80
C ASP A 47 9.83 -7.61 4.65
N GLN A 48 9.29 -8.06 3.51
CA GLN A 48 9.14 -7.26 2.30
C GLN A 48 8.14 -6.10 2.49
N ALA A 49 8.64 -4.97 3.02
CA ALA A 49 7.82 -3.82 3.37
C ALA A 49 6.94 -3.31 2.22
N TRP A 50 7.48 -3.22 1.00
CA TRP A 50 6.68 -2.81 -0.17
C TRP A 50 5.49 -3.73 -0.43
N LEU A 51 5.64 -5.04 -0.21
CA LEU A 51 4.59 -6.02 -0.46
C LEU A 51 3.55 -6.00 0.65
N GLU A 52 3.98 -5.99 1.91
CA GLU A 52 3.08 -5.94 3.07
C GLU A 52 2.28 -4.65 3.09
N GLU A 53 2.96 -3.52 3.05
CA GLU A 53 2.34 -2.20 3.10
C GLU A 53 1.56 -1.90 1.83
N GLY A 54 2.07 -2.31 0.66
CA GLY A 54 1.37 -2.18 -0.61
C GLY A 54 0.04 -2.92 -0.61
N LEU A 55 0.01 -4.17 -0.12
CA LEU A 55 -1.24 -4.94 -0.01
C LEU A 55 -2.22 -4.30 0.98
N ALA A 56 -1.74 -3.86 2.14
CA ALA A 56 -2.57 -3.26 3.16
C ALA A 56 -3.16 -1.90 2.71
N THR A 57 -2.35 -1.06 2.05
CA THR A 57 -2.81 0.20 1.46
C THR A 57 -3.77 -0.04 0.30
N PHE A 58 -3.48 -0.99 -0.59
CA PHE A 58 -4.39 -1.35 -1.69
C PHE A 58 -5.75 -1.84 -1.19
N ALA A 59 -5.78 -2.56 -0.07
CA ALA A 59 -7.02 -3.04 0.53
C ALA A 59 -7.86 -1.92 1.15
N ALA A 60 -7.29 -0.74 1.43
CA ALA A 60 -7.95 0.34 2.15
C ALA A 60 -7.78 1.71 1.47
N PRO A 61 -8.20 1.88 0.21
CA PRO A 61 -8.07 3.17 -0.49
C PRO A 61 -8.81 4.30 0.24
N GLU A 62 -9.86 4.00 1.00
CA GLU A 62 -10.62 5.00 1.77
C GLU A 62 -9.87 5.53 3.01
N ALA A 63 -8.77 4.88 3.40
CA ALA A 63 -7.89 5.39 4.45
C ALA A 63 -6.99 6.53 3.92
N GLU A 64 -6.88 6.69 2.60
CA GLU A 64 -6.22 7.83 1.99
C GLU A 64 -7.10 9.08 2.15
N CYS A 65 -6.50 10.22 2.49
CA CYS A 65 -7.24 11.44 2.81
C CYS A 65 -7.73 12.23 1.60
N ASP A 66 -7.74 11.61 0.44
CA ASP A 66 -8.09 12.17 -0.85
C ASP A 66 -9.12 11.26 -1.55
N THR A 67 -9.65 11.72 -2.67
CA THR A 67 -10.59 10.93 -3.49
C THR A 67 -9.90 10.33 -4.72
N LEU A 68 -8.57 10.37 -4.76
CA LEU A 68 -7.79 9.97 -5.92
C LEU A 68 -7.47 8.49 -5.84
N SER A 69 -7.57 7.83 -6.98
CA SER A 69 -7.10 6.46 -7.14
C SER A 69 -5.57 6.39 -7.04
N PHE A 70 -5.05 5.20 -6.70
CA PHE A 70 -3.60 4.96 -6.74
C PHE A 70 -3.00 5.19 -8.13
N GLU A 71 -3.78 4.98 -9.20
CA GLU A 71 -3.36 5.27 -10.58
C GLU A 71 -3.09 6.77 -10.78
N GLU A 72 -4.05 7.61 -10.40
CA GLU A 72 -3.98 9.06 -10.54
C GLU A 72 -2.82 9.62 -9.72
N LYS A 73 -2.66 9.14 -8.49
CA LYS A 73 -1.56 9.55 -7.60
C LYS A 73 -0.20 9.14 -8.15
N TYR A 74 -0.05 7.89 -8.59
CA TYR A 74 1.24 7.41 -9.12
C TYR A 74 1.60 8.13 -10.42
N ARG A 75 0.64 8.39 -11.30
CA ARG A 75 0.90 9.17 -12.51
C ARG A 75 1.38 10.59 -12.20
N ASP A 76 0.76 11.30 -11.25
CA ASP A 76 1.22 12.64 -10.86
C ASP A 76 2.62 12.59 -10.20
N ILE A 77 2.88 11.58 -9.36
CA ILE A 77 4.21 11.30 -8.80
C ILE A 77 5.27 11.15 -9.91
N LEU A 78 4.96 10.41 -10.99
CA LEU A 78 5.84 10.21 -12.13
C LEU A 78 6.06 11.51 -12.92
N GLN A 79 4.99 12.24 -13.22
CA GLN A 79 5.04 13.49 -13.99
C GLN A 79 5.89 14.57 -13.30
N ASN A 80 5.94 14.55 -11.97
CA ASN A 80 6.72 15.50 -11.17
C ASN A 80 8.14 14.98 -10.83
N GLY A 81 8.55 13.83 -11.34
CA GLY A 81 9.88 13.25 -11.08
C GLY A 81 10.11 12.89 -9.62
N LYS A 82 9.04 12.52 -8.90
CA LYS A 82 9.09 12.19 -7.46
C LYS A 82 8.98 10.70 -7.16
N ALA A 83 8.79 9.87 -8.19
CA ALA A 83 8.75 8.41 -8.03
C ALA A 83 10.08 7.91 -7.45
N VAL A 84 9.98 7.00 -6.49
CA VAL A 84 11.13 6.21 -6.04
C VAL A 84 11.34 5.03 -6.99
N ASP A 85 12.59 4.65 -7.19
CA ASP A 85 12.92 3.51 -8.04
C ASP A 85 12.64 2.16 -7.37
N ALA A 86 12.77 1.09 -8.15
CA ALA A 86 12.52 -0.26 -7.69
C ALA A 86 13.41 -0.69 -6.51
N ASP A 87 14.69 -0.27 -6.49
CA ASP A 87 15.63 -0.64 -5.43
C ASP A 87 15.27 0.08 -4.12
N ALA A 88 14.87 1.34 -4.22
CA ALA A 88 14.35 2.11 -3.08
C ALA A 88 13.10 1.48 -2.48
N LEU A 89 12.17 0.96 -3.31
CA LEU A 89 11.01 0.21 -2.82
C LEU A 89 11.40 -1.08 -2.11
N LEU A 90 12.37 -1.84 -2.64
CA LEU A 90 12.76 -3.13 -2.07
C LEU A 90 13.60 -3.00 -0.79
N LEU A 91 14.56 -2.08 -0.78
CA LEU A 91 15.64 -2.05 0.22
C LEU A 91 15.54 -0.87 1.17
N HIS A 92 14.92 0.23 0.74
CA HIS A 92 14.96 1.51 1.45
C HIS A 92 13.56 2.06 1.74
N PHE A 93 12.52 1.22 1.75
CA PHE A 93 11.12 1.61 1.88
C PHE A 93 10.88 2.52 3.11
N LYS A 94 11.45 2.13 4.26
CA LYS A 94 11.28 2.84 5.54
C LYS A 94 12.20 4.06 5.69
N GLU A 95 13.17 4.20 4.79
CA GLU A 95 14.19 5.27 4.83
C GLU A 95 13.79 6.48 3.99
N GLN A 96 12.70 6.37 3.23
CA GLN A 96 12.23 7.45 2.37
C GLN A 96 11.66 8.62 3.17
N GLN A 97 12.05 9.84 2.79
CA GLN A 97 11.60 11.08 3.42
C GLN A 97 10.09 11.32 3.26
N THR A 98 9.47 10.72 2.23
CA THR A 98 8.03 10.79 1.97
C THR A 98 7.44 9.38 1.87
N PRO A 99 7.18 8.72 3.02
CA PRO A 99 6.70 7.34 3.04
C PRO A 99 5.45 7.13 2.17
N LYS A 100 4.54 8.11 2.12
CA LYS A 100 3.31 8.06 1.30
C LYS A 100 3.55 7.79 -0.18
N ILE A 101 4.68 8.24 -0.75
CA ILE A 101 5.05 7.91 -2.12
C ILE A 101 5.27 6.40 -2.26
N CYS A 102 6.01 5.78 -1.34
CA CYS A 102 6.26 4.34 -1.34
C CYS A 102 4.99 3.53 -1.14
N TYR A 103 4.11 3.94 -0.21
CA TYR A 103 2.81 3.30 -0.01
C TYR A 103 1.95 3.34 -1.28
N ASN A 104 1.85 4.50 -1.94
CA ASN A 104 1.03 4.66 -3.14
C ASN A 104 1.60 3.90 -4.35
N GLN A 105 2.91 3.97 -4.58
CA GLN A 105 3.58 3.18 -5.64
C GLN A 105 3.38 1.69 -5.40
N SER A 106 3.60 1.24 -4.17
CA SER A 106 3.49 -0.18 -3.83
C SER A 106 2.06 -0.68 -3.89
N ALA A 107 1.08 0.12 -3.45
CA ALA A 107 -0.34 -0.21 -3.55
C ALA A 107 -0.77 -0.39 -5.00
N TYR A 108 -0.34 0.52 -5.89
CA TYR A 108 -0.62 0.38 -7.32
C TYR A 108 0.05 -0.86 -7.91
N ILE A 109 1.35 -1.09 -7.62
CA ILE A 109 2.10 -2.25 -8.13
C ILE A 109 1.46 -3.55 -7.64
N VAL A 110 1.13 -3.66 -6.35
CA VAL A 110 0.46 -4.85 -5.78
C VAL A 110 -0.93 -5.05 -6.41
N GLY A 111 -1.71 -3.98 -6.55
CA GLY A 111 -2.99 -4.01 -7.26
C GLY A 111 -2.85 -4.55 -8.68
N TYR A 112 -1.88 -4.03 -9.44
CA TYR A 112 -1.54 -4.50 -10.77
C TYR A 112 -1.17 -5.99 -10.79
N LEU A 113 -0.38 -6.46 -9.82
CA LEU A 113 -0.02 -7.87 -9.71
C LEU A 113 -1.25 -8.75 -9.46
N ILE A 114 -2.16 -8.32 -8.60
CA ILE A 114 -3.40 -9.04 -8.29
C ILE A 114 -4.31 -9.09 -9.50
N GLU A 115 -4.56 -7.95 -10.14
CA GLU A 115 -5.49 -7.84 -11.27
C GLU A 115 -5.00 -8.60 -12.49
N LYS A 116 -3.70 -8.53 -12.79
CA LYS A 116 -3.12 -9.15 -13.99
C LYS A 116 -2.75 -10.62 -13.81
N TYR A 117 -2.28 -11.01 -12.62
CA TYR A 117 -1.68 -12.32 -12.39
C TYR A 117 -2.42 -13.15 -11.33
N GLY A 118 -3.37 -12.55 -10.61
CA GLY A 118 -4.18 -13.21 -9.60
C GLY A 118 -3.53 -13.26 -8.22
N ILE A 119 -4.38 -13.29 -7.20
CA ILE A 119 -3.98 -13.32 -5.78
C ILE A 119 -3.09 -14.53 -5.44
N ASP A 120 -3.26 -15.66 -6.12
CA ASP A 120 -2.46 -16.86 -5.87
C ASP A 120 -0.98 -16.69 -6.21
N ARG A 121 -0.65 -15.89 -7.24
CA ARG A 121 0.76 -15.57 -7.55
C ARG A 121 1.32 -14.58 -6.55
N LEU A 122 0.53 -13.58 -6.13
CA LEU A 122 0.93 -12.68 -5.05
C LEU A 122 1.23 -13.47 -3.76
N ARG A 123 0.39 -14.45 -3.40
CA ARG A 123 0.63 -15.34 -2.26
C ARG A 123 1.94 -16.14 -2.40
N LYS A 124 2.25 -16.63 -3.60
CA LYS A 124 3.54 -17.32 -3.84
C LYS A 124 4.72 -16.37 -3.67
N LEU A 125 4.60 -15.13 -4.14
CA LEU A 125 5.60 -14.09 -3.91
C LEU A 125 5.76 -13.78 -2.41
N TRP A 126 4.65 -13.63 -1.69
CA TRP A 126 4.64 -13.40 -0.24
C TRP A 126 5.47 -14.44 0.53
N ILE A 127 5.29 -15.71 0.20
CA ILE A 127 5.97 -16.83 0.87
C ILE A 127 7.39 -17.04 0.33
N GLY A 128 7.61 -16.87 -0.96
CA GLY A 128 8.88 -17.19 -1.63
C GLY A 128 9.89 -16.04 -1.65
N GLY A 129 9.44 -14.80 -1.41
CA GLY A 129 10.28 -13.62 -1.47
C GLY A 129 10.63 -13.18 -2.89
N MET A 130 11.50 -12.18 -2.99
CA MET A 130 11.93 -11.64 -4.29
C MET A 130 12.71 -12.65 -5.14
N GLU A 131 13.26 -13.71 -4.54
CA GLU A 131 13.93 -14.83 -5.24
C GLU A 131 13.04 -15.50 -6.29
N VAL A 132 11.74 -15.64 -6.02
CA VAL A 132 10.79 -16.29 -6.94
C VAL A 132 10.13 -15.30 -7.90
N PHE A 133 10.41 -14.00 -7.79
CA PHE A 133 9.69 -12.97 -8.54
C PHE A 133 9.78 -13.20 -10.06
N GLN A 134 10.99 -13.39 -10.58
CA GLN A 134 11.19 -13.55 -12.01
C GLN A 134 10.53 -14.82 -12.56
N GLU A 135 10.51 -15.90 -11.79
CA GLU A 135 9.81 -17.14 -12.17
C GLU A 135 8.28 -16.91 -12.24
N LEU A 136 7.72 -16.19 -11.26
CA LEU A 136 6.27 -15.97 -11.17
C LEU A 136 5.72 -15.00 -12.22
N TYR A 137 6.52 -14.00 -12.62
CA TYR A 137 6.06 -12.89 -13.48
C TYR A 137 6.77 -12.83 -14.83
N GLY A 138 7.78 -13.66 -15.06
CA GLY A 138 8.52 -13.73 -16.33
C GLY A 138 9.44 -12.54 -16.61
N MET A 139 9.66 -11.66 -15.63
CA MET A 139 10.52 -10.48 -15.72
C MET A 139 11.06 -10.07 -14.35
N SER A 140 12.13 -9.27 -14.31
CA SER A 140 12.64 -8.71 -13.06
C SER A 140 11.67 -7.69 -12.47
N PHE A 141 11.75 -7.44 -11.15
CA PHE A 141 10.93 -6.43 -10.48
C PHE A 141 11.13 -5.04 -11.08
N ASN A 142 12.38 -4.64 -11.34
CA ASN A 142 12.68 -3.38 -12.02
C ASN A 142 12.00 -3.29 -13.40
N SER A 143 12.06 -4.37 -14.21
CA SER A 143 11.38 -4.39 -15.51
C SER A 143 9.85 -4.24 -15.38
N LEU A 144 9.25 -4.83 -14.34
CA LEU A 144 7.84 -4.70 -14.05
C LEU A 144 7.47 -3.28 -13.63
N VAL A 145 8.25 -2.65 -12.74
CA VAL A 145 8.07 -1.25 -12.33
C VAL A 145 8.14 -0.34 -13.55
N GLN A 146 9.20 -0.45 -14.36
CA GLN A 146 9.32 0.35 -15.59
C GLN A 146 8.17 0.11 -16.58
N GLN A 147 7.67 -1.11 -16.70
CA GLN A 147 6.52 -1.40 -17.55
C GLN A 147 5.26 -0.71 -17.03
N VAL A 148 5.00 -0.77 -15.73
CA VAL A 148 3.88 -0.09 -15.08
C VAL A 148 3.97 1.43 -15.28
N GLU A 149 5.13 2.02 -15.03
CA GLU A 149 5.35 3.46 -15.19
C GLU A 149 5.14 3.91 -16.65
N ARG A 150 5.64 3.13 -17.62
CA ARG A 150 5.38 3.40 -19.05
C ARG A 150 3.90 3.34 -19.38
N GLN A 151 3.16 2.37 -18.83
CA GLN A 151 1.72 2.24 -19.04
C GLN A 151 0.96 3.44 -18.45
N LEU A 152 1.30 3.86 -17.24
CA LEU A 152 0.74 5.04 -16.59
C LEU A 152 0.98 6.32 -17.40
N MET A 153 2.18 6.50 -17.92
CA MET A 153 2.55 7.67 -18.73
C MET A 153 1.93 7.67 -20.13
N GLN A 154 1.48 6.52 -20.63
CA GLN A 154 0.75 6.40 -21.91
C GLN A 154 -0.77 6.48 -21.74
N SER A 155 -1.27 6.53 -20.50
CA SER A 155 -2.71 6.62 -20.22
C SER A 155 -3.32 7.88 -20.84
N SER A 156 -4.44 7.73 -21.53
CA SER A 156 -5.19 8.84 -22.12
C SER A 156 -6.09 9.57 -21.10
N GLN A 157 -6.06 9.15 -19.83
CA GLN A 157 -6.84 9.80 -18.79
C GLN A 157 -6.32 11.21 -18.50
N PRO A 158 -7.19 12.18 -18.14
CA PRO A 158 -6.78 13.55 -17.87
C PRO A 158 -5.73 13.61 -16.77
N ALA A 159 -4.72 14.46 -16.94
CA ALA A 159 -3.74 14.73 -15.90
C ALA A 159 -4.45 15.32 -14.67
N ILE A 160 -4.07 14.84 -13.49
CA ILE A 160 -4.53 15.34 -12.19
C ILE A 160 -3.30 15.80 -11.45
N SER A 161 -3.39 16.95 -10.80
CA SER A 161 -2.33 17.49 -9.96
C SER A 161 -2.64 17.17 -8.50
N LEU A 162 -1.70 16.57 -7.78
CA LEU A 162 -1.79 16.48 -6.34
C LEU A 162 -1.57 17.86 -5.71
N ASP A 163 -2.31 18.17 -4.65
CA ASP A 163 -1.85 19.14 -3.68
C ASP A 163 -0.76 18.46 -2.85
N TRP A 164 0.50 18.73 -3.18
CA TRP A 164 1.64 18.09 -2.52
C TRP A 164 1.71 18.38 -1.02
N ASN A 165 1.22 19.54 -0.56
CA ASN A 165 1.21 19.86 0.86
C ASN A 165 0.15 19.03 1.58
N ASP A 166 -1.00 18.78 0.94
CA ASP A 166 -2.01 17.89 1.47
C ASP A 166 -1.57 16.42 1.40
N PHE A 167 -1.03 16.02 0.26
CA PHE A 167 -0.61 14.66 0.00
C PHE A 167 0.40 14.18 1.03
N ILE A 168 1.44 14.95 1.37
CA ILE A 168 2.47 14.49 2.32
C ILE A 168 2.02 14.51 3.79
N ARG A 169 0.91 15.18 4.13
CA ARG A 169 0.46 15.24 5.53
C ARG A 169 -0.05 13.88 6.00
N PRO A 170 0.25 13.46 7.24
CA PRO A 170 -0.41 12.29 7.83
C PRO A 170 -1.93 12.44 7.81
N CYS A 171 -2.61 11.31 7.65
CA CYS A 171 -4.06 11.26 7.66
C CYS A 171 -4.68 11.28 9.07
N TYR A 172 -3.85 11.06 10.09
CA TYR A 172 -4.20 10.87 11.50
C TYR A 172 -3.22 11.62 12.39
#